data_AF-A0A9N7RB43-F1
#
_entry.id   AF-A0A9N7RB43-F1
#
_cell.length_a   1.000
_cell.length_b   1.000
_cell.length_c   1.000
_cell.angle_alpha   90.00
_cell.angle_beta   90.00
_cell.angle_gamma   90.00
#
_symmetry.space_group_name_H-M   'P 1'
#
loop_
_entity.id
_entity.type
_entity.pdbx_description
1 polymer ?
#
loop_
_entity_poly.entity_id
_entity_poly.type
_entity_poly.pdbx_seq_one_letter_code
_entity_poly.pdbx_strand_id
1 'polypeptide(L)' 'KDPALYAKLAKGQSPEFLVFACSDSRVCPSHVLNFQPGEAFIVRNIANMVPPFDKTKHSGTGAAIEYAVLHLKVIIS' A
#
# COMPACT_ATOMS: atom_id res chain seq x y z
N LYS A 1 -5.33 -17.01 14.80
CA LYS A 1 -5.84 -15.63 14.98
C LYS A 1 -5.01 -15.02 16.10
N ASP A 2 -4.25 -13.97 15.83
CA ASP A 2 -3.36 -13.31 16.79
C ASP A 2 -4.02 -12.02 17.31
N PRO A 3 -4.70 -12.05 18.48
CA PRO A 3 -5.43 -10.89 18.98
C PRO A 3 -4.50 -9.75 19.40
N ALA A 4 -3.27 -10.07 19.81
CA ALA A 4 -2.28 -9.08 20.22
C ALA A 4 -1.81 -8.25 19.02
N LEU A 5 -1.56 -8.90 17.89
CA LEU A 5 -1.24 -8.23 16.63
C LEU A 5 -2.36 -7.25 16.23
N TYR A 6 -3.61 -7.72 16.15
CA TYR A 6 -4.72 -6.86 15.72
C TYR A 6 -5.05 -5.75 16.73
N ALA A 7 -4.85 -5.98 18.03
CA ALA A 7 -4.98 -4.93 19.04
C ALA A 7 -3.92 -3.82 18.88
N LYS A 8 -2.70 -4.17 18.43
CA LYS A 8 -1.66 -3.18 18.08
C LYS A 8 -2.05 -2.43 16.80
N LEU A 9 -2.46 -3.13 15.75
CA LEU A 9 -2.84 -2.54 14.45
C LEU A 9 -4.07 -1.62 14.56
N ALA A 10 -4.99 -1.90 15.48
CA ALA A 10 -6.15 -1.05 15.73
C ALA A 10 -5.78 0.36 16.26
N LYS A 11 -4.59 0.51 16.87
CA LYS A 11 -4.11 1.80 17.38
C LYS A 11 -3.45 2.66 16.30
N GLY A 12 -3.06 2.06 15.17
CA GLY A 12 -2.37 2.73 14.09
C GLY A 12 -1.58 1.77 13.21
N GLN A 13 -1.06 2.31 12.12
CA GLN A 13 -0.26 1.57 11.14
C GLN A 13 1.09 2.28 10.95
N SER A 14 2.13 1.48 10.72
CA SER A 14 3.47 1.94 10.37
C SER A 14 4.10 0.96 9.39
N PRO A 15 3.51 0.80 8.19
CA PRO A 15 4.07 -0.11 7.18
C PRO A 15 5.43 0.39 6.71
N GLU A 16 6.30 -0.53 6.30
CA GLU A 16 7.62 -0.18 5.79
C GLU A 16 7.62 0.05 4.28
N PHE A 17 6.66 -0.57 3.57
CA PHE A 17 6.61 -0.60 2.11
C PHE A 17 5.34 0.05 1.54
N LEU A 18 5.51 0.81 0.45
CA LEU A 18 4.43 1.11 -0.51
C LEU A 18 4.54 0.16 -1.68
N VAL A 19 3.46 -0.54 -2.03
CA VAL A 19 3.46 -1.54 -3.12
C VAL A 19 2.38 -1.22 -4.14
N PHE A 20 2.78 -1.07 -5.42
CA PHE A 20 1.87 -1.06 -6.56
C PHE A 20 1.76 -2.46 -7.15
N ALA A 21 0.55 -3.03 -7.13
CA ALA A 21 0.30 -4.36 -7.67
C ALA A 21 -0.87 -4.35 -8.67
N CYS A 22 -0.88 -5.30 -9.59
CA CYS A 22 -1.96 -5.40 -10.57
C CYS A 22 -3.25 -5.85 -9.88
N SER A 23 -4.40 -5.36 -10.34
CA SER A 23 -5.71 -5.84 -9.88
C SER A 23 -6.01 -7.30 -10.28
N ASP A 24 -5.16 -7.94 -11.09
CA ASP A 24 -5.25 -9.36 -11.42
C ASP A 24 -5.35 -10.22 -10.14
N SER A 25 -6.36 -11.08 -10.09
CA SER A 25 -6.71 -11.87 -8.90
C SER A 25 -5.65 -12.89 -8.51
N ARG A 26 -4.74 -13.25 -9.42
CA ARG A 26 -3.72 -14.29 -9.21
C ARG A 26 -2.45 -13.78 -8.53
N VAL A 27 -2.22 -12.46 -8.54
CA VAL A 27 -0.97 -11.83 -8.04
C VAL A 27 -1.23 -10.94 -6.83
N CYS A 28 -1.96 -11.46 -5.83
CA CYS A 28 -2.16 -10.73 -4.59
C CYS A 28 -0.80 -10.51 -3.88
N PRO A 29 -0.34 -9.26 -3.69
CA PRO A 29 0.99 -8.99 -3.15
C PRO A 29 1.17 -9.56 -1.74
N SER A 30 0.12 -9.59 -0.92
CA SER A 30 0.16 -10.20 0.41
C SER A 30 0.46 -11.70 0.37
N HIS A 31 0.04 -12.40 -0.69
CA HIS A 31 0.34 -13.84 -0.85
C HIS A 31 1.70 -14.06 -1.51
N VAL A 32 1.99 -13.30 -2.57
CA VAL A 32 3.23 -13.48 -3.36
C VAL A 32 4.47 -13.13 -2.52
N LEU A 33 4.39 -12.08 -1.70
CA LEU A 33 5.49 -11.62 -0.85
C LEU A 33 5.34 -12.02 0.62
N ASN A 34 4.28 -12.77 0.95
CA ASN A 34 3.97 -13.23 2.30
C ASN A 34 3.83 -12.09 3.34
N PHE A 35 3.35 -10.92 2.92
CA PHE A 35 3.13 -9.79 3.84
C PHE A 35 2.07 -10.11 4.89
N GLN A 36 2.41 -9.79 6.13
CA GLN A 36 1.51 -9.75 7.27
C GLN A 36 0.75 -8.41 7.31
N PRO A 37 -0.42 -8.38 7.99
CA PRO A 37 -1.16 -7.14 8.18
C PRO A 37 -0.30 -6.06 8.85
N GLY A 38 -0.23 -4.89 8.21
CA GLY A 38 0.54 -3.73 8.70
C GLY A 38 1.95 -3.61 8.14
N GLU A 39 2.45 -4.57 7.34
CA GLU A 39 3.80 -4.49 6.75
C GLU A 39 3.86 -3.65 5.47
N ALA A 40 2.78 -3.64 4.67
CA ALA A 40 2.73 -2.92 3.41
C ALA A 40 1.44 -2.09 3.26
N PHE A 41 1.60 -0.88 2.73
CA PHE A 41 0.51 -0.05 2.21
C PHE A 41 0.37 -0.32 0.71
N ILE A 42 -0.76 -0.89 0.28
CA ILE A 42 -0.90 -1.47 -1.06
C ILE A 42 -1.87 -0.67 -1.91
N VAL A 43 -1.44 -0.32 -3.12
CA VAL A 43 -2.28 0.26 -4.18
C VAL A 43 -2.44 -0.76 -5.30
N ARG A 44 -3.68 -0.99 -5.74
CA ARG A 44 -3.96 -1.91 -6.87
C ARG A 44 -4.72 -1.22 -7.98
N ASN A 45 -4.20 -1.31 -9.20
CA ASN A 45 -4.86 -0.79 -10.40
C ASN A 45 -4.55 -1.67 -11.62
N ILE A 46 -5.18 -1.34 -12.76
CA ILE A 46 -4.97 -2.05 -14.03
C ILE A 46 -3.51 -1.87 -14.44
N ALA A 47 -2.80 -2.98 -14.61
CA ALA A 47 -1.39 -3.03 -15.00
C ALA A 47 -0.43 -2.28 -14.05
N ASN A 48 -0.78 -2.14 -12.76
CA ASN A 48 0.11 -1.59 -11.72
C ASN A 48 0.79 -0.28 -12.11
N MET A 49 0.06 0.57 -12.83
CA MET A 49 0.59 1.79 -13.43
C MET A 49 0.75 2.89 -12.38
N VAL A 50 1.91 3.57 -12.45
CA VAL A 50 2.18 4.79 -11.70
C VAL A 50 2.26 5.93 -12.72
N PRO A 51 1.16 6.65 -12.99
CA PRO A 51 1.18 7.75 -13.94
C PRO A 51 2.00 8.93 -13.40
N PRO A 52 2.47 9.84 -14.28
CA PRO A 52 3.07 11.09 -13.85
C PRO A 52 2.13 11.91 -12.96
N PHE A 53 2.72 12.81 -12.18
CA PHE A 53 1.97 13.68 -11.29
C PHE A 53 0.99 14.57 -12.06
N ASP A 54 -0.31 14.38 -11.81
CA ASP A 54 -1.39 15.24 -12.31
C ASP A 54 -2.49 15.32 -11.23
N LYS A 55 -2.67 16.51 -10.66
CA LYS A 55 -3.66 16.76 -9.60
C LYS A 55 -5.11 16.57 -10.05
N THR A 56 -5.38 16.61 -11.36
CA THR A 56 -6.72 16.55 -11.93
C THR A 56 -7.04 15.16 -12.48
N LYS A 57 -6.10 14.53 -13.19
CA LYS A 57 -6.32 13.22 -13.84
C LYS A 57 -5.94 12.02 -12.99
N HIS A 58 -4.98 12.19 -12.08
CA HIS A 58 -4.35 11.09 -11.34
C HIS A 58 -4.31 11.35 -9.84
N SER A 59 -5.30 12.08 -9.33
CA SER A 59 -5.42 12.44 -7.92
C SER A 59 -5.41 11.23 -6.98
N GLY A 60 -5.96 10.08 -7.41
CA GLY A 60 -5.93 8.84 -6.64
C GLY A 60 -4.51 8.31 -6.40
N THR A 61 -3.72 8.13 -7.44
CA THR A 61 -2.33 7.67 -7.31
C THR A 61 -1.47 8.71 -6.58
N GLY A 62 -1.66 9.99 -6.88
CA GLY A 62 -0.97 11.09 -6.20
C GLY A 62 -1.24 11.10 -4.70
N ALA A 63 -2.51 11.02 -4.29
CA ALA A 63 -2.90 11.00 -2.89
C ALA A 63 -2.36 9.76 -2.15
N ALA A 64 -2.35 8.59 -2.80
CA ALA A 64 -1.81 7.38 -2.20
C ALA A 64 -0.29 7.49 -1.94
N ILE A 65 0.46 8.01 -2.92
CA ILE A 65 1.91 8.24 -2.77
C ILE A 65 2.18 9.30 -1.70
N GLU A 66 1.47 10.43 -1.76
CA GLU A 66 1.61 11.53 -0.80
C GLU A 66 1.35 11.07 0.63
N TYR A 67 0.28 10.31 0.85
CA TYR A 67 -0.05 9.76 2.16
C TYR A 67 1.02 8.77 2.64
N ALA A 68 1.39 7.80 1.79
CA ALA A 68 2.36 6.79 2.16
C ALA A 68 3.74 7.39 2.50
N VAL A 69 4.24 8.33 1.70
CA VAL A 69 5.57 8.92 1.88
C VAL A 69 5.56 9.98 2.99
N LEU A 70 4.62 10.93 2.96
CA LEU A 70 4.67 12.07 3.88
C LEU A 70 4.05 11.77 5.24
N HIS A 71 3.07 10.88 5.33
CA HIS A 71 2.35 10.60 6.58
C HIS A 71 2.76 9.27 7.19
N LEU A 72 2.85 8.20 6.38
CA LEU A 72 3.25 6.87 6.87
C LEU A 72 4.77 6.64 6.91
N LYS A 73 5.55 7.53 6.26
CA LYS A 73 7.02 7.49 6.23
C LYS A 73 7.59 6.18 5.65
N VAL A 74 6.88 5.59 4.68
CA VAL A 74 7.31 4.33 4.05
C VAL A 74 8.47 4.56 3.09
N ILE A 75 9.22 3.50 2.82
CA ILE A 75 10.21 3.47 1.74
C ILE A 75 9.49 3.00 0.47
N ILE A 76 9.78 3.66 -0.66
CA ILE A 76 9.25 3.24 -1.97
C ILE A 76 10.16 2.12 -2.50
N SER A 77 9.58 0.96 -2.80
CA SER A 77 10.26 -0.17 -3.46
C SER A 77 9.51 -0.61 -4.72
#